data_AF-A0A353HY90-F1
#
_entry.id   AF-A0A353HY90-F1
#
_cell.length_a   1.000
_cell.length_b   1.000
_cell.length_c   1.000
_cell.angle_alpha   90.00
_cell.angle_beta   90.00
_cell.angle_gamma   90.00
#
_symmetry.space_group_name_H-M   'P 1'
#
loop_
_entity.id
_entity.type
_entity.pdbx_description
1 polymer ?
#
loop_
_entity_poly.entity_id
_entity_poly.type
_entity_poly.pdbx_seq_one_letter_code
_entity_poly.pdbx_strand_id
1 'polypeptide(L)'
;MPNDFVSETMLARPNLQATLHQPPRAAHVDLRQFRISKRESQEKFWGRFGVTQSSGSRFETGLAIPAPVAILLKLYVNGKLNDGDLQG
;
A
#
# COMPACT_ATOMS: atom_id res chain seq x y z
N MET A 1 52.07 -16.10 -36.72
CA MET A 1 52.28 -16.12 -35.26
C MET A 1 50.90 -16.14 -34.60
N PRO A 2 50.61 -17.14 -33.74
CA PRO A 2 49.37 -17.22 -32.99
C PRO A 2 49.47 -16.51 -31.61
N ASN A 3 48.29 -16.15 -31.10
CA ASN A 3 47.87 -15.98 -29.70
C ASN A 3 48.75 -15.21 -28.70
N ASP A 4 48.18 -14.11 -28.18
CA ASP A 4 47.93 -13.94 -26.73
C ASP A 4 47.29 -12.57 -26.49
N PHE A 5 46.02 -12.55 -26.06
CA PHE A 5 45.56 -11.75 -24.91
C PHE A 5 44.08 -12.07 -24.64
N VAL A 6 43.84 -13.00 -23.72
CA VAL A 6 42.57 -13.08 -23.00
C VAL A 6 42.65 -12.11 -21.83
N SER A 7 41.74 -11.14 -21.75
CA SER A 7 41.35 -10.45 -20.51
C SER A 7 40.04 -9.68 -20.70
N GLU A 8 39.29 -9.59 -19.61
CA GLU A 8 38.11 -8.75 -19.37
C GLU A 8 36.73 -9.26 -19.80
N THR A 9 36.22 -10.17 -18.96
CA THR A 9 35.21 -9.81 -17.95
C THR A 9 34.17 -8.76 -18.37
N MET A 10 33.12 -9.20 -19.05
CA MET A 10 31.80 -8.57 -18.90
C MET A 10 30.77 -9.67 -18.70
N LEU A 11 30.48 -9.96 -17.43
CA LEU A 11 29.26 -10.64 -17.04
C LEU A 11 28.07 -9.83 -17.57
N ALA A 12 27.51 -10.26 -18.69
CA ALA A 12 26.16 -9.89 -19.07
C ALA A 12 25.21 -10.53 -18.05
N ARG A 13 24.91 -9.80 -16.98
CA ARG A 13 23.85 -10.14 -16.04
C ARG A 13 22.53 -10.04 -16.82
N PRO A 14 21.76 -11.13 -17.01
CA PRO A 14 20.42 -10.98 -17.53
C PRO A 14 19.64 -10.14 -16.51
N ASN A 15 19.20 -8.96 -16.93
CA ASN A 15 18.31 -8.10 -16.16
C ASN A 15 16.95 -8.82 -16.09
N LEU A 16 16.78 -9.65 -15.05
CA LEU A 16 15.50 -10.25 -14.69
C LEU A 16 14.61 -9.14 -14.13
N GLN A 17 14.09 -8.30 -15.03
CA GLN A 17 13.06 -7.34 -14.69
C GLN A 17 11.77 -8.15 -14.47
N ALA A 18 11.62 -8.64 -13.25
CA ALA A 18 10.41 -9.30 -12.79
C ALA A 18 9.25 -8.32 -12.96
N THR A 19 8.46 -8.54 -14.01
CA THR A 19 7.12 -7.99 -14.17
C THR A 19 6.27 -8.55 -13.04
N LEU A 20 6.32 -7.90 -11.88
CA LEU A 20 5.39 -8.14 -10.79
C LEU A 20 4.01 -7.80 -11.31
N HIS A 21 3.28 -8.84 -11.68
CA HIS A 21 1.87 -8.80 -11.96
C HIS A 21 1.20 -8.26 -10.71
N GLN A 22 0.88 -6.96 -10.70
CA GLN A 22 0.05 -6.40 -9.66
C GLN A 22 -1.27 -7.17 -9.72
N PRO A 23 -1.68 -7.84 -8.63
CA PRO A 23 -2.96 -8.54 -8.61
C PRO A 23 -4.07 -7.53 -8.90
N PRO A 24 -5.22 -7.97 -9.44
CA PRO A 24 -6.33 -7.07 -9.74
C PRO A 24 -6.63 -6.26 -8.49
N ARG A 25 -6.49 -4.93 -8.61
CA ARG A 25 -6.72 -3.97 -7.53
C ARG A 25 -8.09 -4.30 -6.94
N ALA A 26 -8.10 -4.98 -5.80
CA ALA A 26 -9.32 -5.27 -5.05
C ALA A 26 -10.06 -3.95 -4.98
N ALA A 27 -11.29 -3.92 -5.51
CA ALA A 27 -12.09 -2.71 -5.69
C ALA A 27 -11.87 -1.80 -4.50
N HIS A 28 -10.98 -0.81 -4.68
CA HIS A 28 -10.55 0.01 -3.57
C HIS A 28 -11.80 0.84 -3.33
N VAL A 29 -12.52 0.54 -2.25
CA VAL A 29 -13.39 1.55 -1.65
C VAL A 29 -12.49 2.77 -1.59
N ASP A 30 -12.90 3.85 -2.25
CA ASP A 30 -12.07 5.03 -2.36
C ASP A 30 -12.06 5.68 -0.97
N LEU A 31 -11.19 5.17 -0.09
CA LEU A 31 -11.09 5.54 1.32
C LEU A 31 -10.80 7.03 1.44
N ARG A 32 -10.10 7.59 0.45
CA ARG A 32 -9.87 9.02 0.32
C ARG A 32 -11.20 9.76 0.12
N GLN A 33 -12.05 9.33 -0.80
CA GLN A 33 -13.37 9.95 -1.01
C GLN A 33 -14.28 9.80 0.21
N PHE A 34 -14.25 8.62 0.85
CA PHE A 34 -14.99 8.38 2.08
C PHE A 34 -14.53 9.28 3.24
N ARG A 35 -13.22 9.51 3.38
CA ARG A 35 -12.68 10.47 4.34
C ARG A 35 -13.07 11.91 3.99
N ILE A 36 -13.00 12.28 2.71
CA ILE A 36 -13.37 13.63 2.24
C ILE A 36 -14.85 13.91 2.48
N SER A 37 -15.74 12.93 2.26
CA SER A 37 -17.17 13.08 2.53
C SER A 37 -17.46 13.31 4.01
N LYS A 38 -16.66 12.71 4.90
CA LYS A 38 -16.69 12.97 6.35
C LYS A 38 -16.00 14.28 6.78
N ARG A 39 -15.32 14.98 5.87
CA ARG A 39 -14.52 16.19 6.12
C ARG A 39 -13.46 16.01 7.21
N GLU A 40 -12.77 14.88 7.19
CA GLU A 40 -11.75 14.55 8.20
C GLU A 40 -10.33 14.62 7.65
N SER A 41 -9.39 15.04 8.52
CA SER A 41 -7.97 14.93 8.22
C SER A 41 -7.54 13.47 8.17
N GLN A 42 -6.43 13.18 7.49
CA GLN A 42 -5.85 11.84 7.47
C GLN A 42 -5.49 11.37 8.88
N GLU A 43 -4.91 12.24 9.71
CA GLU A 43 -4.58 11.92 11.10
C GLU A 43 -5.82 11.48 11.89
N LYS A 44 -6.92 12.24 11.81
CA LYS A 44 -8.15 11.91 12.52
C LYS A 44 -8.77 10.60 12.02
N PHE A 45 -8.82 10.41 10.71
CA PHE A 45 -9.42 9.21 10.12
C PHE A 45 -8.59 7.95 10.39
N TRP A 46 -7.29 8.01 10.12
CA TRP A 46 -6.38 6.87 10.23
C TRP A 46 -5.96 6.58 11.69
N GLY A 47 -5.92 7.61 12.54
CA GLY A 47 -5.62 7.47 13.96
C GLY A 47 -6.55 6.52 14.68
N ARG A 48 -7.84 6.46 14.28
CA ARG A 48 -8.83 5.48 14.77
C ARG A 48 -8.41 4.02 14.60
N PHE A 49 -7.64 3.74 13.56
CA PHE A 49 -7.16 2.40 13.23
C PHE A 49 -5.74 2.14 13.75
N GLY A 50 -5.20 3.03 14.61
CA GLY A 50 -3.82 2.98 15.06
C GLY A 50 -2.80 3.27 13.96
N VAL A 51 -3.23 3.90 12.86
CA VAL A 51 -2.39 4.19 11.70
C VAL A 51 -1.93 5.65 11.75
N THR A 52 -0.63 5.88 11.56
CA THR A 52 -0.06 7.23 11.48
C THR A 52 -0.51 7.96 10.22
N GLN A 53 -0.54 9.30 10.25
CA GLN A 53 -0.91 10.13 9.09
C GLN A 53 -0.08 9.81 7.83
N SER A 54 1.24 9.61 7.99
CA SER A 54 2.15 9.28 6.88
C SER A 54 1.86 7.91 6.26
N SER A 55 1.51 6.92 7.08
CA SER A 55 1.09 5.58 6.62
C SER A 55 -0.28 5.63 5.94
N GLY A 56 -1.23 6.35 6.51
CA GLY A 56 -2.55 6.57 5.93
C GLY A 56 -2.50 7.24 4.55
N SER A 57 -1.60 8.21 4.37
CA SER A 57 -1.35 8.84 3.08
C SER A 57 -0.90 7.84 2.02
N ARG A 58 -0.03 6.89 2.38
CA ARG A 58 0.42 5.82 1.47
C ARG A 58 -0.73 4.87 1.08
N PHE A 59 -1.60 4.56 2.02
CA PHE A 59 -2.77 3.72 1.74
C PHE A 59 -3.76 4.40 0.80
N GLU A 60 -3.93 5.72 0.90
CA GLU A 60 -4.75 6.50 -0.02
C GLU A 60 -4.14 6.63 -1.43
N THR A 61 -2.81 6.55 -1.56
CA THR A 61 -2.11 6.64 -2.87
C THR A 61 -1.90 5.29 -3.55
N GLY A 62 -2.34 4.18 -2.93
CA GLY A 62 -2.37 2.86 -3.56
C GLY A 62 -1.37 1.85 -3.00
N LEU A 63 -0.78 2.10 -1.83
CA LEU A 63 0.01 1.08 -1.13
C LEU A 63 -0.92 0.03 -0.50
N ALA A 64 -0.47 -1.23 -0.49
CA ALA A 64 -1.23 -2.34 0.09
C ALA A 64 -1.49 -2.12 1.58
N ILE A 65 -2.77 -2.11 1.96
CA ILE A 65 -3.20 -1.98 3.36
C ILE A 65 -2.95 -3.32 4.08
N PRO A 66 -2.30 -3.33 5.25
CA PRO A 66 -2.13 -4.55 6.04
C PRO A 66 -3.47 -5.22 6.34
N ALA A 67 -3.50 -6.56 6.30
CA ALA A 67 -4.73 -7.34 6.46
C ALA A 67 -5.55 -6.97 7.73
N PRO A 68 -4.95 -6.74 8.92
CA PRO A 68 -5.71 -6.32 10.10
C PRO A 68 -6.45 -4.99 9.90
N VAL A 69 -5.79 -3.99 9.33
CA VAL A 69 -6.37 -2.66 9.06
C VAL A 69 -7.47 -2.77 7.99
N ALA A 70 -7.26 -3.58 6.96
CA ALA A 70 -8.24 -3.80 5.90
C ALA A 70 -9.54 -4.43 6.42
N ILE A 71 -9.47 -5.34 7.40
CA ILE A 71 -10.64 -5.93 8.05
C ILE A 71 -11.41 -4.86 8.84
N LEU A 72 -10.72 -4.06 9.65
CA LEU A 72 -11.35 -2.98 10.42
C LEU A 72 -12.04 -1.95 9.50
N LEU A 73 -11.38 -1.55 8.41
CA LEU A 73 -11.96 -0.65 7.42
C LEU A 73 -13.23 -1.24 6.79
N LYS A 74 -13.21 -2.53 6.42
CA LYS A 74 -14.40 -3.21 5.88
C LYS A 74 -15.55 -3.21 6.88
N LEU A 75 -15.28 -3.51 8.14
CA LEU A 75 -16.31 -3.50 9.20
C LEU A 75 -16.89 -2.09 9.42
N TYR A 76 -16.02 -1.08 9.42
CA TYR A 76 -16.40 0.31 9.58
C TYR A 76 -17.24 0.84 8.41
N VAL A 77 -16.82 0.57 7.17
CA VAL A 77 -17.57 0.97 5.96
C VAL A 77 -18.92 0.24 5.89
N ASN A 78 -18.98 -1.01 6.36
CA ASN A 78 -20.23 -1.77 6.43
C ASN A 78 -21.13 -1.37 7.62
N GLY A 79 -20.74 -0.37 8.43
CA GLY A 79 -21.50 0.09 9.59
C GLY A 79 -21.59 -0.93 10.73
N LYS A 80 -20.78 -1.99 10.70
CA LYS A 80 -20.66 -2.96 11.81
C LYS A 80 -19.83 -2.41 12.96
N LEU A 81 -19.09 -1.33 12.69
CA LEU A 81 -18.16 -0.73 13.61
C LEU A 81 -18.31 0.79 13.49
N ASN A 82 -18.37 1.47 14.63
CA ASN A 82 -18.59 2.91 14.74
C ASN A 82 -17.38 3.63 15.37
N ASP A 83 -17.43 4.96 15.44
CA ASP A 83 -16.32 5.76 15.99
C ASP A 83 -16.05 5.47 17.47
N GLY A 84 -17.07 5.13 18.25
CA GLY A 84 -16.93 4.77 19.66
C GLY A 84 -16.23 3.43 19.86
N ASP A 85 -16.37 2.50 18.92
CA ASP A 85 -15.67 1.21 18.94
C ASP A 85 -14.16 1.36 18.62
N LEU A 86 -13.75 2.49 18.03
CA LEU A 86 -12.38 2.79 17.60
C LEU A 86 -11.68 3.86 18.44
N GLN A 87 -12.36 4.44 19.42
CA GLN A 87 -11.73 5.35 20.37
C GLN A 87 -10.98 4.52 21.41
N GLY A 88 -9.67 4.37 21.20
CA GLY A 88 -8.71 3.94 22.23
C GLY A 88 -8.12 5.12 22.96
#